data_AF-A0A958J4T2-F1
#
_entry.id   AF-A0A958J4T2-F1
#
_cell.length_a   1.000
_cell.length_b   1.000
_cell.length_c   1.000
_cell.angle_alpha   90.00
_cell.angle_beta   90.00
_cell.angle_gamma   90.00
#
_symmetry.space_group_name_H-M   'P 1'
#
loop_
_entity.id
_entity.type
_entity.pdbx_description
1 polymer ?
#
loop_
_entity_poly.entity_id
_entity_poly.type
_entity_poly.pdbx_seq_one_letter_code
_entity_poly.pdbx_strand_id
1 'polypeptide(L)'
;LPQHTKFTGILGTGILEIEKSEGGSQRMVISGGVCTFVAGTFTVLADSADTLDSVDRENYSAERQELKQLVDQGKTLDPEWAVARAKLARIEAIDELIAH
;
A
#
# COMPACT_ATOMS: atom_id res chain seq x y z
N LEU A 1 -6.12 -16.94 -7.48
CA LEU A 1 -6.73 -18.30 -7.41
C LEU A 1 -5.69 -19.38 -7.71
N PRO A 2 -5.82 -20.61 -7.17
CA PRO A 2 -4.79 -21.66 -7.25
C PRO A 2 -4.36 -22.12 -8.65
N GLN A 3 -5.16 -21.83 -9.68
CA GLN A 3 -4.88 -22.16 -11.09
C GLN A 3 -4.65 -20.92 -11.97
N HIS A 4 -4.20 -19.83 -11.37
CA HIS A 4 -3.95 -18.61 -12.13
C HIS A 4 -2.84 -18.83 -13.19
N THR A 5 -2.95 -18.16 -14.33
CA THR A 5 -1.85 -18.13 -15.31
C THR A 5 -0.60 -17.56 -14.65
N LYS A 6 0.59 -18.05 -15.02
CA LYS A 6 1.84 -17.48 -14.52
C LYS A 6 1.97 -16.03 -14.97
N PHE A 7 2.31 -15.13 -14.04
CA PHE A 7 2.54 -13.73 -14.37
C PHE A 7 3.51 -13.08 -13.39
N THR A 8 4.08 -11.97 -13.83
CA THR A 8 4.83 -11.02 -13.01
C THR A 8 4.25 -9.63 -13.29
N GLY A 9 4.04 -8.85 -12.23
CA GLY A 9 3.45 -7.51 -12.34
C GLY A 9 4.09 -6.53 -11.38
N ILE A 10 3.99 -5.24 -11.71
CA ILE A 10 4.36 -4.13 -10.83
C ILE A 10 3.16 -3.79 -9.96
N LEU A 11 3.42 -3.49 -8.69
CA LEU A 11 2.42 -3.10 -7.72
C LEU A 11 2.46 -1.59 -7.49
N GLY A 12 1.29 -0.97 -7.45
CA GLY A 12 1.10 0.37 -6.92
C GLY A 12 0.92 0.33 -5.40
N THR A 13 0.44 1.44 -4.84
CA THR A 13 -0.02 1.48 -3.45
C THR A 13 -1.47 1.04 -3.35
N GLY A 14 -1.80 0.20 -2.37
CA GLY A 14 -3.17 -0.26 -2.16
C GLY A 14 -3.29 -1.30 -1.04
N ILE A 15 -4.50 -1.86 -0.89
CA ILE A 15 -4.81 -2.88 0.12
C ILE A 15 -4.63 -4.27 -0.48
N LEU A 16 -3.78 -5.07 0.16
CA LEU A 16 -3.68 -6.50 -0.08
C LEU A 16 -4.60 -7.24 0.89
N GLU A 17 -5.57 -7.96 0.34
CA GLU A 17 -6.46 -8.85 1.09
C GLU A 17 -6.11 -10.32 0.83
N ILE A 18 -5.99 -11.08 1.90
CA ILE A 18 -5.66 -12.51 1.88
C ILE A 18 -6.80 -13.26 2.55
N GLU A 19 -7.55 -14.02 1.77
CA GLU A 19 -8.56 -14.95 2.27
C GLU A 19 -7.90 -16.29 2.64
N LYS A 20 -8.12 -16.74 3.87
CA LYS A 20 -7.56 -18.01 4.38
C LYS A 20 -8.54 -19.16 4.12
N SER A 21 -8.01 -20.33 3.78
CA SER A 21 -8.82 -21.52 3.49
C SER A 21 -9.66 -22.02 4.66
N GLU A 22 -9.24 -21.73 5.89
CA GLU A 22 -9.93 -22.11 7.14
C GLU A 22 -10.97 -21.06 7.56
N GLY A 23 -11.19 -20.03 6.74
CA GLY A 23 -12.00 -18.87 7.09
C GLY A 23 -11.16 -17.73 7.68
N GLY A 24 -11.69 -16.52 7.55
CA GLY A 24 -11.02 -15.28 7.94
C GLY A 24 -10.24 -14.63 6.80
N SER A 25 -10.10 -13.32 6.87
CA SER A 25 -9.28 -12.52 5.98
C SER A 25 -8.20 -11.78 6.76
N GLN A 26 -7.09 -11.51 6.09
CA GLN A 26 -6.04 -10.63 6.58
C GLN A 26 -5.83 -9.52 5.57
N ARG A 27 -5.87 -8.27 6.04
CA ARG A 27 -5.70 -7.07 5.21
C ARG A 27 -4.45 -6.31 5.66
N MET A 28 -3.72 -5.78 4.69
CA MET A 28 -2.56 -4.92 4.92
C MET A 28 -2.43 -3.92 3.77
N VAL A 29 -1.88 -2.75 4.04
CA VAL A 29 -1.50 -1.81 2.98
C VAL A 29 -0.12 -2.21 2.48
N ILE A 30 0.04 -2.22 1.17
CA ILE A 30 1.35 -2.37 0.52
C ILE A 30 1.63 -1.12 -0.31
N SER A 31 2.89 -0.70 -0.37
CA SER A 31 3.32 0.37 -1.27
C SER A 31 4.41 -0.12 -2.20
N GLY A 32 4.14 -0.04 -3.50
CA GLY A 32 5.11 -0.36 -4.54
C GLY A 32 5.50 -1.83 -4.61
N GLY A 33 6.54 -2.10 -5.38
CA GLY A 33 7.14 -3.42 -5.51
C GLY A 33 6.63 -4.27 -6.68
N VAL A 34 6.81 -5.59 -6.56
CA VAL A 34 6.48 -6.56 -7.61
C VAL A 34 5.75 -7.77 -7.04
N CYS A 35 4.88 -8.36 -7.84
CA CYS A 35 4.26 -9.64 -7.55
C CYS A 35 4.60 -10.66 -8.64
N THR A 36 4.63 -11.94 -8.26
CA THR A 36 4.82 -13.05 -9.19
C THR A 36 3.96 -14.23 -8.78
N PHE A 37 3.26 -14.84 -9.73
CA PHE A 37 2.60 -16.13 -9.56
C PHE A 37 3.30 -17.21 -10.37
N VAL A 38 3.96 -18.15 -9.71
CA VAL A 38 4.66 -19.27 -10.36
C VAL A 38 4.50 -20.55 -9.53
N ALA A 39 4.24 -21.66 -10.21
CA ALA A 39 4.17 -23.00 -9.60
C ALA A 39 3.20 -23.13 -8.41
N GLY A 40 2.07 -22.40 -8.46
CA GLY A 40 1.06 -22.42 -7.40
C GLY A 40 1.32 -21.45 -6.24
N THR A 41 2.44 -20.72 -6.27
CA THR A 41 2.82 -19.76 -5.23
C THR A 41 2.67 -18.33 -5.75
N PHE A 42 1.99 -17.50 -4.97
CA PHE A 42 1.97 -16.05 -5.17
C PHE A 42 2.96 -15.38 -4.22
N THR A 43 3.97 -14.73 -4.78
CA THR A 43 4.99 -14.00 -4.02
C THR A 43 4.79 -12.51 -4.25
N VAL A 44 4.75 -11.74 -3.16
CA VAL A 44 4.70 -10.28 -3.16
C VAL A 44 5.96 -9.75 -2.50
N LEU A 45 6.70 -8.90 -3.21
CA LEU A 45 7.85 -8.16 -2.68
C LEU A 45 7.49 -6.67 -2.75
N ALA A 46 7.04 -6.09 -1.65
CA ALA A 46 6.65 -4.69 -1.55
C ALA A 46 7.74 -3.85 -0.89
N ASP A 47 7.79 -2.56 -1.20
CA ASP A 47 8.76 -1.65 -0.58
C ASP A 47 8.40 -1.37 0.89
N SER A 48 7.11 -1.39 1.21
CA SER A 48 6.58 -1.37 2.57
C SER A 48 5.28 -2.15 2.68
N ALA A 49 5.00 -2.63 3.89
CA ALA A 49 3.75 -3.30 4.25
C ALA A 49 3.31 -2.84 5.65
N ASP A 50 2.07 -2.37 5.76
CA ASP A 50 1.47 -1.88 7.01
C ASP A 50 0.27 -2.74 7.39
N THR A 51 0.28 -3.25 8.62
CA THR A 51 -0.86 -3.95 9.23
C THR A 51 -1.60 -3.00 10.15
N LEU A 52 -2.84 -3.34 10.53
CA LEU A 52 -3.60 -2.53 11.49
C LEU A 52 -2.84 -2.28 12.80
N ASP A 53 -2.10 -3.28 13.26
CA ASP A 53 -1.34 -3.21 14.51
C ASP A 53 -0.05 -2.37 14.39
N SER A 54 0.45 -2.13 13.18
CA SER A 54 1.68 -1.36 12.95
C SER A 54 1.44 0.14 12.73
N VAL A 55 0.19 0.59 12.68
CA VAL A 55 -0.17 1.98 12.38
C VAL A 55 -0.26 2.81 13.66
N ASP A 56 0.65 3.77 13.79
CA ASP A 56 0.64 4.78 14.86
C ASP A 56 -0.22 6.00 14.50
N ARG A 57 -1.52 5.94 14.78
CA ARG A 57 -2.50 6.93 14.32
C ARG A 57 -2.17 8.39 14.65
N GLU A 58 -1.49 8.66 15.76
CA GLU A 58 -1.16 10.03 16.17
C GLU A 58 -0.14 10.65 15.22
N ASN A 59 0.95 9.93 14.94
CA ASN A 59 2.03 10.37 14.06
C ASN A 59 1.57 10.53 12.60
N TYR A 60 0.64 9.69 12.14
CA TYR A 60 0.13 9.72 10.77
C TYR A 60 -0.71 10.98 10.48
N SER A 61 -1.42 11.50 11.47
CA SER A 61 -2.27 12.68 11.28
C SER A 61 -1.46 13.95 10.97
N ALA A 62 -0.31 14.11 11.65
CA ALA A 62 0.61 15.23 11.44
C ALA A 62 1.32 15.10 10.08
N GLU A 63 1.87 13.91 9.78
CA GLU A 63 2.55 13.66 8.49
C GLU A 63 1.58 13.89 7.32
N ARG A 64 0.32 13.49 7.44
CA ARG A 64 -0.71 13.73 6.42
C ARG A 64 -0.89 15.20 6.09
N GLN A 65 -0.96 16.05 7.12
CA GLN A 65 -1.18 17.48 6.92
C GLN A 65 0.01 18.13 6.20
N GLU A 66 1.23 17.77 6.58
CA GLU A 66 2.47 18.25 5.95
C GLU A 66 2.56 17.79 4.49
N LEU A 67 2.36 16.50 4.23
CA LEU A 67 2.41 15.94 2.88
C LEU A 67 1.34 16.56 1.97
N LYS A 68 0.13 16.80 2.50
CA LYS A 68 -0.93 17.46 1.74
C LYS A 68 -0.54 18.88 1.35
N GLN A 69 0.06 19.66 2.25
CA GLN A 69 0.54 21.00 1.92
C GLN A 69 1.62 20.96 0.83
N LEU A 70 2.56 20.00 0.90
CA LEU A 70 3.59 19.81 -0.13
C LEU A 70 3.00 19.44 -1.49
N VAL A 71 1.97 18.59 -1.52
CA VAL A 71 1.28 18.20 -2.75
C VAL A 71 0.45 19.35 -3.33
N ASP A 72 -0.23 20.13 -2.48
CA ASP A 72 -1.10 21.23 -2.90
C ASP A 72 -0.29 22.45 -3.39
N GLN A 73 0.89 22.70 -2.83
CA GLN A 73 1.74 23.87 -3.15
C GLN A 73 2.87 23.54 -4.13
N GLY A 74 3.28 22.28 -4.22
CA GLY A 74 4.39 21.83 -5.07
C GLY A 74 4.02 21.73 -6.55
N LYS A 75 5.04 21.65 -7.42
CA LYS A 75 4.84 21.42 -8.86
C LYS A 75 4.96 19.92 -9.14
N THR A 76 4.11 19.41 -10.02
CA THR A 76 4.07 17.99 -10.39
C THR A 76 5.36 17.43 -10.97
N LEU A 77 6.26 18.30 -11.47
CA LEU A 77 7.57 17.92 -12.00
C LEU A 77 8.67 17.90 -10.93
N ASP A 78 8.40 18.38 -9.72
CA ASP A 78 9.38 18.42 -8.64
C ASP A 78 9.49 17.02 -7.99
N PRO A 79 10.70 16.48 -7.80
CA PRO A 79 10.88 15.16 -7.17
C PRO A 79 10.25 15.07 -5.77
N GLU A 80 10.30 16.18 -5.01
CA GLU A 80 9.69 16.27 -3.68
C GLU A 80 8.17 16.12 -3.74
N TRP A 81 7.52 16.67 -4.77
CA TRP A 81 6.08 16.50 -4.98
C TRP A 81 5.74 15.03 -5.26
N ALA A 82 6.53 14.35 -6.10
CA ALA A 82 6.30 12.94 -6.43
C ALA A 82 6.44 12.04 -5.19
N VAL A 83 7.47 12.29 -4.37
CA VAL A 83 7.67 11.57 -3.10
C VAL A 83 6.52 11.87 -2.13
N ALA A 84 6.12 13.13 -1.99
CA ALA A 84 5.04 13.52 -1.10
C ALA A 84 3.70 12.88 -1.52
N ARG A 85 3.43 12.83 -2.83
CA ARG A 85 2.22 12.20 -3.38
C ARG A 85 2.20 10.70 -3.14
N ALA A 86 3.33 10.01 -3.30
CA ALA A 86 3.42 8.57 -3.05
C ALA A 86 3.21 8.24 -1.56
N LYS A 87 3.80 9.03 -0.66
CA LYS A 87 3.57 8.88 0.79
C LYS A 87 2.13 9.17 1.18
N LEU A 88 1.53 10.23 0.63
CA LEU A 88 0.15 10.58 0.91
C LEU A 88 -0.82 9.47 0.45
N ALA A 89 -0.57 8.86 -0.72
CA ALA A 89 -1.35 7.73 -1.21
C ALA A 89 -1.27 6.50 -0.27
N ARG A 90 -0.11 6.27 0.35
CA ARG A 90 0.04 5.22 1.39
C ARG A 90 -0.80 5.53 2.63
N ILE A 91 -0.77 6.77 3.11
CA ILE A 91 -1.61 7.20 4.25
C ILE A 91 -3.10 7.05 3.92
N GLU A 92 -3.53 7.47 2.74
CA GLU A 92 -4.92 7.32 2.28
C GLU A 92 -5.36 5.84 2.25
N ALA A 93 -4.49 4.93 1.79
CA ALA A 93 -4.78 3.50 1.82
C ALA A 93 -4.85 2.94 3.26
N ILE A 94 -4.07 3.49 4.19
CA ILE A 94 -4.12 3.10 5.61
C ILE A 94 -5.42 3.59 6.26
N ASP A 95 -5.87 4.80 5.94
CA ASP A 95 -7.18 5.31 6.39
C ASP A 95 -8.31 4.36 5.93
N GLU A 96 -8.26 3.89 4.68
CA GLU A 96 -9.21 2.92 4.13
C GLU A 96 -9.12 1.56 4.83
N LEU A 97 -7.91 1.10 5.18
CA LEU A 97 -7.70 -0.11 5.95
C LEU A 97 -8.32 -0.01 7.36
N ILE A 98 -8.26 1.16 8.01
CA ILE A 98 -8.80 1.37 9.35
C ILE A 98 -10.34 1.50 9.36
N ALA A 99 -10.91 2.09 8.30
CA ALA A 99 -12.35 2.34 8.23
C ALA A 99 -13.20 1.08 8.03
N HIS A 100 -12.59 -0.05 7.67
CA HIS A 100 -13.23 -1.32 7.29
C HIS A 100 -12.68 -2.49 8.09
#